data_AF-A0A2P8K6V4-F1
#
_entry.id   AF-A0A2P8K6V4-F1
#
_cell.length_a   1.000
_cell.length_b   1.000
_cell.length_c   1.000
_cell.angle_alpha   90.00
_cell.angle_beta   90.00
_cell.angle_gamma   90.00
#
_symmetry.space_group_name_H-M   'P 1'
#
loop_
_entity.id
_entity.type
_entity.pdbx_description
1 polymer ?
#
loop_
_entity_poly.entity_id
_entity_poly.type
_entity_poly.pdbx_seq_one_letter_code
_entity_poly.pdbx_strand_id
1 'polypeptide(L)'
;AFDAGMACVHVLFIRQGKVLGSRSYFPKVPGGTELGEVVETFVGQFYLQGSQMRTLPGEILLDFNLGDKTLLADSLSELAGRRINVQTKPRGDRARYLKLARTNAATALTTKLSQQSTIHQRLQALASVLELPAVKRMECFD
;
A
#
# COMPACT_ATOMS: atom_id res chain seq x y z
N ALA A 1 4.39 5.54 -1.83
CA ALA A 1 4.65 6.28 -3.08
C ALA A 1 3.34 6.85 -3.61
N PHE A 2 3.35 8.02 -4.24
CA PHE A 2 2.14 8.65 -4.79
C PHE A 2 2.49 9.42 -6.06
N ASP A 3 1.74 9.19 -7.12
CA ASP A 3 1.90 9.83 -8.42
C ASP A 3 0.63 9.69 -9.25
N ALA A 4 0.33 10.66 -10.12
CA ALA A 4 -0.83 10.69 -11.01
C ALA A 4 -2.17 10.32 -10.33
N GLY A 5 -2.37 10.74 -9.08
CA GLY A 5 -3.59 10.45 -8.29
C GLY A 5 -3.67 9.03 -7.74
N MET A 6 -2.62 8.22 -7.88
CA MET A 6 -2.54 6.85 -7.37
C MET A 6 -1.53 6.72 -6.24
N ALA A 7 -1.97 6.19 -5.10
CA ALA A 7 -1.09 5.77 -4.02
C ALA A 7 -0.67 4.31 -4.18
N CYS A 8 0.56 4.01 -3.77
CA CYS A 8 1.03 2.67 -3.51
C CYS A 8 1.62 2.57 -2.10
N VAL A 9 1.07 1.65 -1.30
CA VAL A 9 1.60 1.22 -0.01
C VAL A 9 2.19 -0.17 -0.18
N HIS A 10 3.49 -0.33 0.10
CA HIS A 10 4.17 -1.61 0.00
C HIS A 10 4.52 -2.12 1.40
N VAL A 11 4.02 -3.31 1.73
CA VAL A 11 4.21 -3.94 3.05
C VAL A 11 5.25 -5.06 2.92
N LEU A 12 6.28 -5.00 3.75
CA LEU A 12 7.24 -6.10 3.94
C LEU A 12 6.91 -6.86 5.23
N PHE A 13 6.89 -8.19 5.15
CA PHE A 13 6.73 -9.06 6.32
C PHE A 13 8.10 -9.59 6.72
N ILE A 14 8.55 -9.28 7.94
CA ILE A 14 9.91 -9.60 8.40
C ILE A 14 9.85 -10.39 9.72
N ARG A 15 10.60 -11.48 9.80
CA ARG A 15 10.75 -12.29 11.01
C ARG A 15 12.19 -12.71 11.18
N GLN A 16 12.77 -12.49 12.36
CA GLN A 16 14.16 -12.84 12.67
C GLN A 16 15.16 -12.29 11.63
N GLY A 17 14.96 -11.05 11.16
CA GLY A 17 15.83 -10.41 10.17
C GLY A 17 15.72 -10.98 8.75
N LYS A 18 14.71 -11.81 8.46
CA LYS A 18 14.45 -12.33 7.12
C LYS A 18 13.12 -11.79 6.59
N VAL A 19 13.11 -11.39 5.33
CA VAL A 19 11.87 -11.03 4.61
C VAL A 19 11.14 -12.32 4.27
N LEU A 20 9.96 -12.52 4.85
CA LEU A 20 9.09 -13.67 4.59
C LEU A 20 8.20 -13.47 3.37
N GLY A 21 7.98 -12.22 2.99
CA GLY A 21 7.14 -11.88 1.85
C GLY A 21 6.91 -10.37 1.75
N SER A 22 6.24 -9.96 0.69
CA SER A 22 5.86 -8.57 0.47
C SER A 22 4.58 -8.45 -0.33
N ARG A 23 3.90 -7.31 -0.22
CA ARG A 23 2.72 -7.02 -1.03
C ARG A 23 2.53 -5.53 -1.25
N SER A 24 2.17 -5.17 -2.48
CA SER A 24 1.74 -3.81 -2.83
C SER A 24 0.22 -3.68 -2.74
N TYR A 25 -0.23 -2.56 -2.18
CA TYR A 25 -1.61 -2.15 -2.06
C TYR A 25 -1.78 -0.79 -2.74
N PHE A 26 -2.94 -0.57 -3.35
CA PHE A 26 -3.25 0.65 -4.09
C PHE A 26 -4.55 1.24 -3.52
N PRO A 27 -4.50 1.89 -2.34
CA PRO A 27 -5.69 2.46 -1.73
C PRO A 27 -6.26 3.58 -2.61
N LYS A 28 -7.59 3.72 -2.60
CA LYS A 28 -8.23 4.87 -3.23
C LYS A 28 -7.92 6.11 -2.39
N VAL A 29 -7.47 7.18 -3.04
CA VAL A 29 -7.15 8.45 -2.40
C VAL A 29 -8.20 9.46 -2.85
N PRO A 30 -9.12 9.89 -1.98
CA PRO A 30 -10.03 11.00 -2.28
C PRO A 30 -9.25 12.28 -2.60
N GLY A 31 -9.85 13.16 -3.39
CA GLY A 31 -9.25 14.47 -3.68
C GLY A 31 -9.06 15.28 -2.39
N GLY A 32 -7.89 15.88 -2.22
CA GLY A 32 -7.56 16.72 -1.05
C GLY A 32 -7.10 15.95 0.19
N THR A 33 -7.01 14.62 0.15
CA THR A 33 -6.49 13.83 1.28
C THR A 33 -4.97 13.91 1.36
N GLU A 34 -4.44 14.18 2.55
CA GLU A 34 -2.99 14.17 2.78
C GLU A 34 -2.44 12.75 2.80
N LEU A 35 -1.20 12.55 2.33
CA LEU A 35 -0.58 11.22 2.30
C LEU A 35 -0.44 10.60 3.70
N GLY A 36 -0.26 11.42 4.73
CA GLY A 36 -0.23 10.95 6.13
C GLY A 36 -1.54 10.27 6.51
N GLU A 37 -2.67 10.90 6.20
CA GLU A 37 -4.02 10.36 6.47
C GLU A 37 -4.28 9.06 5.69
N VAL A 38 -3.82 8.98 4.44
CA VAL A 38 -3.93 7.75 3.63
C VAL A 38 -3.19 6.59 4.31
N VAL A 39 -1.97 6.85 4.80
CA VAL A 39 -1.15 5.83 5.46
C VAL A 39 -1.76 5.44 6.81
N GLU A 40 -2.21 6.42 7.59
CA GLU A 40 -2.86 6.19 8.88
C GLU A 40 -4.11 5.32 8.73
N THR A 41 -5.01 5.71 7.82
CA THR A 41 -6.22 4.96 7.50
C THR A 41 -5.90 3.55 7.03
N PHE A 42 -4.92 3.42 6.14
CA PHE A 42 -4.48 2.12 5.63
C PHE A 42 -3.98 1.22 6.77
N VAL A 43 -3.11 1.73 7.65
CA VAL A 43 -2.52 0.94 8.74
C VAL A 43 -3.59 0.51 9.74
N GLY A 44 -4.51 1.41 10.10
CA GLY A 44 -5.65 1.11 10.95
C GLY A 44 -6.51 -0.01 10.37
N GLN A 45 -6.94 0.11 9.11
CA GLN A 45 -7.73 -0.94 8.45
C GLN A 45 -6.94 -2.26 8.31
N PHE A 46 -5.66 -2.17 7.94
CA PHE A 46 -4.83 -3.32 7.66
C PHE A 46 -4.61 -4.21 8.89
N TYR A 47 -4.41 -3.61 10.07
CA TYR A 47 -4.14 -4.34 11.29
C TYR A 47 -5.35 -4.51 12.20
N LEU A 48 -6.27 -3.54 12.30
CA LEU A 48 -7.42 -3.61 13.21
C LEU A 48 -8.59 -4.39 12.63
N GLN A 49 -8.93 -4.17 11.34
CA GLN A 49 -10.08 -4.83 10.71
C GLN A 49 -9.74 -6.24 10.19
N GLY A 50 -8.47 -6.53 9.91
CA GLY A 50 -7.99 -7.85 9.49
C GLY A 50 -7.48 -8.75 10.63
N SER A 51 -7.65 -8.32 11.88
CA SER A 51 -6.97 -8.84 13.07
C SER A 51 -7.31 -10.28 13.44
N GLN A 52 -8.51 -10.78 13.13
CA GLN A 52 -8.92 -12.12 13.54
C GLN A 52 -8.11 -13.26 12.88
N MET A 53 -7.39 -12.99 11.77
CA MET A 53 -6.55 -13.99 11.08
C MET A 53 -5.08 -13.58 10.94
N ARG A 54 -4.66 -12.39 11.41
CA ARG A 54 -3.29 -11.89 11.20
C ARG A 54 -2.55 -11.77 12.51
N THR A 55 -1.37 -12.37 12.57
CA THR A 55 -0.45 -12.18 13.67
C THR A 55 0.07 -10.74 13.66
N LEU A 56 -0.26 -9.97 14.70
CA LEU A 56 0.24 -8.61 14.85
C LEU A 56 1.76 -8.65 15.12
N PRO A 57 2.57 -7.85 14.41
CA PRO A 57 4.03 -7.82 14.62
C PRO A 57 4.38 -7.11 15.94
N GLY A 58 5.57 -7.39 16.49
CA GLY A 58 6.04 -6.65 17.67
C GLY A 58 6.51 -5.22 17.36
N GLU A 59 6.77 -4.94 16.08
CA GLU A 59 7.26 -3.66 15.62
C GLU A 59 6.72 -3.37 14.21
N ILE A 60 6.28 -2.12 13.99
CA ILE A 60 5.82 -1.60 12.71
C ILE A 60 6.73 -0.44 12.34
N LEU A 61 7.39 -0.54 11.19
CA LEU A 61 8.22 0.53 10.64
C LEU A 61 7.43 1.28 9.58
N LEU A 62 7.31 2.60 9.71
CA LEU A 62 6.59 3.45 8.78
C LEU A 62 7.54 4.49 8.20
N ASP A 63 7.29 4.84 6.94
CA ASP A 63 8.08 5.83 6.24
C ASP A 63 7.45 7.23 6.23
N PHE A 64 6.32 7.36 6.93
CA PHE A 64 5.59 8.60 7.20
C PHE A 64 5.49 8.82 8.70
N ASN A 65 5.49 10.09 9.10
CA ASN A 65 5.14 10.44 10.47
C ASN A 65 3.62 10.49 10.58
N LEU A 66 3.05 9.72 11.50
CA LEU A 66 1.63 9.77 11.81
C LEU A 66 1.39 10.79 12.92
N GLY A 67 0.30 11.55 12.86
CA GLY A 67 -0.10 12.47 13.93
C GLY A 67 -0.33 11.71 15.23
N ASP A 68 -1.17 10.68 15.18
CA ASP A 68 -1.59 9.89 16.35
C ASP A 68 -0.90 8.54 16.43
N LYS A 69 0.41 8.53 16.16
CA LYS A 69 1.26 7.33 16.21
C LYS A 69 1.15 6.56 17.54
N THR A 70 1.06 7.29 18.66
CA THR A 70 0.95 6.71 20.01
C THR A 70 -0.37 5.98 20.18
N LEU A 71 -1.49 6.62 19.81
CA LEU A 71 -2.82 6.04 19.89
C LEU A 71 -2.91 4.75 19.06
N LEU A 72 -2.39 4.76 17.83
CA LEU A 72 -2.33 3.56 17.00
C LEU A 72 -1.52 2.44 17.65
N ALA A 73 -0.35 2.76 18.22
CA ALA A 73 0.49 1.77 18.89
C ALA A 73 -0.20 1.19 20.12
N ASP A 74 -0.92 2.00 20.89
CA ASP A 74 -1.66 1.60 22.08
C ASP A 74 -2.84 0.69 21.73
N SER A 75 -3.67 1.07 20.76
CA SER A 75 -4.80 0.24 20.29
C SER A 75 -4.33 -1.11 19.75
N LEU A 76 -3.23 -1.13 19.00
CA LEU A 76 -2.64 -2.38 18.50
C LEU A 76 -2.08 -3.23 19.64
N SER A 77 -1.46 -2.60 20.65
CA SER A 77 -0.90 -3.30 21.80
C SER A 77 -1.97 -3.95 22.68
N GLU A 78 -3.08 -3.23 22.91
CA GLU A 78 -4.25 -3.72 23.62
C GLU A 78 -4.84 -4.94 22.92
N LEU A 79 -5.09 -4.83 21.61
CA LEU A 79 -5.60 -5.93 20.78
C LEU A 79 -4.65 -7.14 20.76
N ALA A 80 -3.34 -6.90 20.77
CA ALA A 80 -2.33 -7.96 20.75
C ALA A 80 -2.06 -8.60 22.12
N GLY A 81 -2.53 -8.00 23.23
CA GLY A 81 -2.16 -8.39 24.60
C GLY A 81 -0.66 -8.21 24.91
N ARG A 82 0.07 -7.44 24.10
CA ARG A 82 1.52 -7.21 24.25
C ARG A 82 1.92 -5.91 23.58
N ARG A 83 3.02 -5.32 24.03
CA ARG A 83 3.54 -4.07 23.45
C ARG A 83 3.87 -4.21 21.95
N ILE A 84 3.30 -3.32 21.15
CA ILE A 84 3.60 -3.10 19.75
C ILE A 84 4.24 -1.72 19.60
N ASN A 85 5.45 -1.67 19.02
CA ASN A 85 6.14 -0.42 18.79
C ASN A 85 5.94 0.04 17.33
N VAL A 86 5.48 1.28 17.15
CA VAL A 86 5.53 1.93 15.84
C VAL A 86 6.80 2.79 15.78
N GLN A 87 7.55 2.77 14.67
CA GLN A 87 8.74 3.61 14.48
C GLN A 87 8.79 4.25 13.09
N THR A 88 9.20 5.51 13.04
CA THR A 88 9.24 6.30 11.80
C THR A 88 10.66 6.73 11.40
N LYS A 89 11.63 6.58 12.31
CA LYS A 89 13.04 6.93 12.12
C LYS A 89 13.97 5.79 12.57
N PRO A 90 13.86 4.60 11.95
CA PRO A 90 14.72 3.47 12.31
C PRO A 90 16.19 3.71 11.94
N ARG A 91 17.09 2.92 12.54
CA ARG A 91 18.54 2.86 12.21
C ARG A 91 18.96 1.44 11.85
N GLY A 92 20.14 1.30 11.22
CA GLY A 92 20.72 0.00 10.86
C GLY A 92 19.85 -0.80 9.89
N ASP A 93 19.69 -2.10 10.14
CA ASP A 93 18.91 -3.01 9.27
C ASP A 93 17.47 -2.57 9.09
N ARG A 94 16.85 -2.01 10.15
CA ARG A 94 15.48 -1.47 10.08
C ARG A 94 15.35 -0.34 9.05
N ALA A 95 16.35 0.53 8.97
CA ALA A 95 16.40 1.59 7.97
C ALA A 95 16.58 1.02 6.55
N ARG A 96 17.37 -0.05 6.41
CA ARG A 96 17.54 -0.76 5.13
C ARG A 96 16.22 -1.39 4.65
N TYR A 97 15.44 -2.01 5.54
CA TYR A 97 14.12 -2.53 5.19
C TYR A 97 13.16 -1.44 4.76
N LEU A 98 13.13 -0.32 5.47
CA LEU A 98 12.27 0.81 5.13
C LEU A 98 12.64 1.39 3.75
N LYS A 99 13.95 1.50 3.45
CA LYS A 99 14.44 1.90 2.14
C LYS A 99 14.00 0.92 1.05
N LEU A 100 14.11 -0.38 1.28
CA LEU A 100 13.65 -1.41 0.33
C LEU A 100 12.15 -1.30 0.08
N ALA A 101 11.34 -1.15 1.13
CA ALA A 101 9.89 -0.99 1.01
C ALA A 101 9.53 0.25 0.18
N ARG A 102 10.22 1.37 0.39
CA ARG A 102 10.08 2.60 -0.42
C ARG A 102 10.38 2.37 -1.89
N THR A 103 11.51 1.75 -2.19
CA THR A 103 11.90 1.42 -3.58
C THR A 103 10.85 0.54 -4.24
N ASN A 104 10.41 -0.52 -3.56
CA ASN A 104 9.39 -1.42 -4.08
C ASN A 104 8.04 -0.72 -4.31
N ALA A 105 7.64 0.19 -3.42
CA ALA A 105 6.43 1.00 -3.60
C ALA A 105 6.51 1.88 -4.86
N ALA A 106 7.65 2.53 -5.10
CA ALA A 106 7.87 3.35 -6.29
C ALA A 106 7.86 2.51 -7.58
N THR A 107 8.54 1.37 -7.58
CA THR A 107 8.55 0.44 -8.73
C THR A 107 7.16 -0.11 -9.00
N ALA A 108 6.43 -0.55 -7.97
CA ALA A 108 5.08 -1.08 -8.13
C ALA A 108 4.10 -0.03 -8.65
N LEU A 109 4.21 1.22 -8.19
CA LEU A 109 3.42 2.33 -8.70
C LEU A 109 3.70 2.59 -10.18
N THR A 110 4.97 2.69 -10.56
CA THR A 110 5.39 2.91 -11.95
C THR A 110 4.86 1.81 -12.88
N THR A 111 5.01 0.54 -12.47
CA THR A 111 4.47 -0.60 -13.22
C THR A 111 2.96 -0.54 -13.34
N LYS A 112 2.24 -0.17 -12.26
CA LYS A 112 0.78 -0.08 -12.26
C LYS A 112 0.26 1.02 -13.21
N LEU A 113 0.90 2.19 -13.19
CA LEU A 113 0.57 3.31 -14.07
C LEU A 113 0.84 2.95 -15.55
N SER A 114 1.98 2.32 -15.84
CA SER A 114 2.32 1.85 -17.19
C SER A 114 1.31 0.82 -17.72
N GLN A 115 0.89 -0.13 -16.88
CA GLN A 115 -0.14 -1.11 -17.23
C GLN A 115 -1.49 -0.45 -17.53
N GLN A 116 -1.92 0.51 -16.71
CA GLN A 116 -3.17 1.26 -16.96
C GLN A 116 -3.11 2.05 -18.27
N SER A 117 -2.00 2.74 -18.53
CA SER A 117 -1.78 3.44 -19.80
C SER A 117 -1.86 2.48 -20.99
N THR A 118 -1.21 1.32 -20.88
CA THR A 118 -1.20 0.31 -21.95
C THR A 118 -2.61 -0.24 -22.22
N ILE A 119 -3.38 -0.56 -21.17
CA ILE A 119 -4.77 -1.02 -21.32
C ILE A 119 -5.63 0.06 -21.97
N HIS A 120 -5.48 1.31 -21.53
CA HIS A 120 -6.23 2.43 -22.10
C HIS A 120 -5.95 2.61 -23.59
N GLN A 121 -4.68 2.59 -24.00
CA GLN A 121 -4.26 2.65 -25.41
C GLN A 121 -4.84 1.50 -26.24
N ARG A 122 -4.82 0.27 -25.70
CA ARG A 122 -5.38 -0.90 -26.39
C ARG A 122 -6.90 -0.79 -26.58
N LEU A 123 -7.62 -0.31 -25.58
CA LEU A 123 -9.07 -0.09 -25.67
C LEU A 123 -9.42 1.05 -26.64
N GLN A 124 -8.61 2.11 -26.69
CA GLN A 124 -8.76 3.17 -27.69
C GLN A 124 -8.52 2.65 -29.11
N ALA A 125 -7.44 1.91 -29.33
CA ALA A 125 -7.16 1.32 -30.64
C ALA A 125 -8.28 0.36 -31.08
N LEU A 126 -8.80 -0.46 -30.16
CA LEU A 126 -9.95 -1.33 -30.43
C LEU A 126 -11.20 -0.53 -30.79
N ALA A 127 -11.50 0.55 -30.05
CA ALA A 127 -12.62 1.44 -30.37
C ALA A 127 -12.49 2.03 -31.78
N SER A 128 -11.28 2.47 -32.17
CA SER A 128 -11.02 2.99 -33.52
C SER A 128 -11.24 1.93 -34.61
N VAL A 129 -10.78 0.69 -34.41
CA VAL A 129 -10.97 -0.40 -35.38
C VAL A 129 -12.45 -0.78 -35.52
N LEU A 130 -13.22 -0.70 -34.43
CA LEU A 130 -14.65 -1.00 -34.41
C LEU A 130 -15.53 0.20 -34.77
N GLU A 131 -14.94 1.35 -35.09
CA GLU A 131 -15.64 2.62 -35.33
C GLU A 131 -16.59 3.02 -34.19
N LEU A 132 -16.22 2.67 -32.95
CA LEU A 132 -16.97 3.00 -31.75
C LEU A 132 -16.39 4.25 -31.08
N PRO A 133 -17.22 5.10 -30.45
CA PRO A 133 -16.72 6.24 -29.68
C PRO A 133 -15.93 5.80 -28.43
N ALA A 134 -16.27 4.67 -27.81
CA ALA A 134 -15.51 4.07 -26.71
C ALA A 134 -15.94 2.62 -26.44
N VAL A 135 -15.01 1.75 -26.02
CA VAL A 135 -15.33 0.41 -25.50
C VAL A 135 -15.83 0.53 -24.05
N LYS A 136 -17.14 0.37 -23.85
CA LYS A 136 -17.77 0.49 -22.52
C LYS A 136 -17.84 -0.81 -21.72
N ARG A 137 -17.99 -1.94 -22.41
CA ARG A 137 -18.13 -3.28 -21.82
C ARG A 137 -17.53 -4.30 -22.78
N MET A 138 -16.82 -5.28 -22.23
CA MET A 138 -16.25 -6.41 -22.95
C MET A 138 -16.55 -7.67 -22.13
N GLU A 139 -17.19 -8.64 -22.75
CA GLU A 139 -17.51 -9.93 -22.15
C GLU A 139 -16.86 -11.03 -22.99
N CYS A 140 -16.28 -12.01 -22.31
CA CYS A 140 -15.79 -13.23 -22.93
C CYS A 140 -16.81 -14.32 -22.62
N PHE A 141 -17.25 -15.03 -23.66
CA PHE A 141 -18.05 -16.24 -23.53
C PHE A 141 -17.18 -17.42 -23.98
N ASP A 142 -17.21 -18.50 -23.22
CA ASP A 142 -16.59 -19.79 -23.54
C ASP A 142 -17.65 -20.72 -24.15
#